data_AF-A0A1S0TKX2-F1
#
_entry.id   AF-A0A1S0TKX2-F1
#
_cell.length_a   1.000
_cell.length_b   1.000
_cell.length_c   1.000
_cell.angle_alpha   90.00
_cell.angle_beta   90.00
_cell.angle_gamma   90.00
#
_symmetry.space_group_name_H-M   'P 1'
#
loop_
_entity.id
_entity.type
_entity.pdbx_description
1 polymer ?
#
loop_
_entity_poly.entity_id
_entity_poly.type
_entity_poly.pdbx_seq_one_letter_code
_entity_poly.pdbx_strand_id
1 'polypeptide(L)'
;MPALCEPVGSDWDVLEGYFVYVCLTSLSHLGSDLPYLPCARLDDDFLYLTYVDWNNIKSRLEFAKMMLGINDCSHLSHSFLQVVPVRACRVEPLGNCGGHIAIDGEPITSGSAFQVIPTRHCATVIGRSQRR
;
A
#
# COMPACT_ATOMS: atom_id res chain seq x y z
N MET A 1 -16.67 -5.96 6.87
CA MET A 1 -15.61 -5.52 7.79
C MET A 1 -16.28 -4.80 8.96
N PRO A 2 -15.89 -5.07 10.21
CA PRO A 2 -16.44 -4.40 11.38
C PRO A 2 -16.23 -2.89 11.35
N ALA A 3 -16.93 -2.14 12.21
CA ALA A 3 -16.65 -0.71 12.40
C ALA A 3 -15.24 -0.51 12.99
N LEU A 4 -14.63 0.69 12.84
CA LEU A 4 -13.29 0.96 13.37
C LEU A 4 -13.22 0.75 14.90
N CYS A 5 -14.29 1.07 15.62
CA CYS A 5 -14.36 0.88 17.07
C CYS A 5 -14.63 -0.57 17.51
N GLU A 6 -14.81 -1.48 16.56
CA GLU A 6 -15.07 -2.90 16.81
C GLU A 6 -13.83 -3.72 16.47
N PRO A 7 -13.52 -4.78 17.23
CA PRO A 7 -12.39 -5.66 16.92
C PRO A 7 -12.57 -6.33 15.56
N VAL A 8 -11.46 -6.57 14.86
CA VAL A 8 -11.44 -7.43 13.67
C VAL A 8 -11.68 -8.89 14.05
N GLY A 9 -12.09 -9.70 13.08
CA GLY A 9 -12.32 -11.13 13.29
C GLY A 9 -11.02 -11.92 13.50
N SER A 10 -11.12 -13.15 14.00
CA SER A 10 -9.96 -14.04 14.20
C SER A 10 -9.33 -14.54 12.89
N ASP A 11 -9.97 -14.29 11.76
CA ASP A 11 -9.51 -14.60 10.41
C ASP A 11 -8.57 -13.54 9.82
N TRP A 12 -8.26 -12.49 10.58
CA TRP A 12 -7.34 -11.42 10.18
C TRP A 12 -5.93 -11.67 10.68
N ASP A 13 -4.95 -11.49 9.80
CA ASP A 13 -3.55 -11.39 10.20
C ASP A 13 -3.27 -9.98 10.72
N VAL A 14 -2.81 -9.88 11.97
CA VAL A 14 -2.49 -8.60 12.63
C VAL A 14 -0.99 -8.38 12.60
N LEU A 15 -0.57 -7.25 12.03
CA LEU A 15 0.81 -6.81 11.97
C LEU A 15 0.99 -5.57 12.85
N GLU A 16 1.75 -5.70 13.93
CA GLU A 16 2.09 -4.59 14.82
C GLU A 16 3.59 -4.30 14.72
N GLY A 17 3.96 -3.03 14.60
CA GLY A 17 5.36 -2.65 14.47
C GLY A 17 5.57 -1.18 14.15
N TYR A 18 6.83 -0.84 13.87
CA TYR A 18 7.23 0.48 13.41
C TYR A 18 7.42 0.42 11.90
N PHE A 19 6.53 1.08 11.15
CA PHE A 19 6.57 1.07 9.70
C PHE A 19 7.06 2.41 9.16
N VAL A 20 7.92 2.38 8.14
CA VAL A 20 8.33 3.62 7.43
C VAL A 20 7.17 4.18 6.64
N TYR A 21 6.45 3.31 5.93
CA TYR A 21 5.23 3.63 5.23
C TYR A 21 4.36 2.39 5.09
N VAL A 22 3.08 2.64 4.83
CA VAL A 22 2.09 1.65 4.42
C VAL A 22 1.40 2.23 3.18
N CYS A 23 1.30 1.46 2.10
CA CYS A 23 0.63 1.86 0.87
C CYS A 23 -0.30 0.73 0.43
N LEU A 24 -1.50 1.10 -0.03
CA LEU A 24 -2.44 0.19 -0.67
C LEU A 24 -2.67 0.66 -2.10
N THR A 25 -2.54 -0.25 -3.06
CA THR A 25 -2.73 0.07 -4.47
C THR A 25 -3.37 -1.08 -5.24
N SER A 26 -4.23 -0.75 -6.19
CA SER A 26 -4.68 -1.65 -7.27
C SER A 26 -3.99 -1.34 -8.61
N LEU A 27 -3.13 -0.32 -8.63
CA LEU A 27 -2.48 0.18 -9.83
C LEU A 27 -1.02 -0.26 -9.88
N SER A 28 -0.55 -0.53 -11.10
CA SER A 28 0.86 -0.84 -11.36
C SER A 28 1.78 0.37 -11.22
N HIS A 29 1.23 1.58 -11.25
CA HIS A 29 1.96 2.85 -11.17
C HIS A 29 1.34 3.71 -10.07
N LEU A 30 2.19 4.36 -9.27
CA LEU A 30 1.77 5.34 -8.25
C LEU A 30 1.75 6.78 -8.80
N GLY A 31 2.25 6.96 -10.01
CA GLY A 31 2.30 8.23 -10.74
C GLY A 31 2.66 7.97 -12.20
N SER A 32 2.53 8.96 -13.07
CA SER A 32 2.77 8.81 -14.51
C SER A 32 4.16 8.28 -14.88
N ASP A 33 5.15 8.60 -14.06
CA ASP A 33 6.57 8.27 -14.19
C ASP A 33 7.08 7.42 -13.01
N LEU A 34 6.16 6.83 -12.25
CA LEU A 34 6.47 6.08 -11.03
C LEU A 34 5.93 4.65 -11.12
N PRO A 35 6.56 3.76 -11.93
CA PRO A 35 6.20 2.35 -11.99
C PRO A 35 6.51 1.70 -10.65
N TYR A 36 5.54 1.02 -10.05
CA TYR A 36 5.66 0.53 -8.68
C TYR A 36 5.45 -0.98 -8.58
N LEU A 37 4.35 -1.48 -9.12
CA LEU A 37 4.03 -2.90 -9.02
C LEU A 37 3.59 -3.47 -10.38
N PRO A 38 4.52 -3.92 -11.23
CA PRO A 38 4.22 -4.32 -12.61
C PRO A 38 3.23 -5.48 -12.77
N CYS A 39 3.08 -6.32 -11.73
CA CYS A 39 2.13 -7.41 -11.75
C CYS A 39 0.69 -6.95 -11.53
N ALA A 40 0.46 -5.79 -10.91
CA ALA A 40 -0.87 -5.33 -10.54
C ALA A 40 -1.74 -5.05 -11.76
N ARG A 41 -2.97 -5.54 -11.72
CA ARG A 41 -3.98 -5.35 -12.75
C ARG A 41 -5.19 -4.64 -12.18
N LEU A 42 -5.78 -3.77 -13.00
CA LEU A 42 -6.97 -3.00 -12.64
C LEU A 42 -8.18 -3.88 -12.30
N ASP A 43 -8.23 -5.10 -12.84
CA ASP A 43 -9.30 -6.08 -12.65
C ASP A 43 -8.98 -7.15 -11.60
N ASP A 44 -7.86 -7.01 -10.86
CA ASP A 44 -7.60 -7.84 -9.68
C ASP A 44 -8.71 -7.63 -8.62
N ASP A 45 -9.09 -8.70 -7.94
CA ASP A 45 -10.17 -8.68 -6.94
C ASP A 45 -9.68 -8.39 -5.50
N PHE A 46 -8.43 -7.96 -5.38
CA PHE A 46 -7.73 -7.60 -4.14
C PHE A 46 -6.92 -6.31 -4.34
N LEU A 47 -6.46 -5.73 -3.24
CA LEU A 47 -5.46 -4.66 -3.24
C LEU A 47 -4.09 -5.23 -2.90
N TYR A 48 -3.03 -4.59 -3.35
CA TYR A 48 -1.69 -4.87 -2.87
C TYR A 48 -1.37 -3.95 -1.70
N LEU A 49 -1.20 -4.53 -0.52
CA LEU A 49 -0.62 -3.89 0.65
C LEU A 49 0.89 -3.96 0.54
N THR A 50 1.55 -2.81 0.53
CA THR A 50 3.00 -2.71 0.64
C THR A 50 3.40 -1.96 1.89
N TYR A 51 4.45 -2.43 2.54
CA TYR A 51 4.98 -1.79 3.73
C TYR A 51 6.46 -2.08 3.90
N VAL A 52 7.10 -1.25 4.71
CA VAL A 52 8.49 -1.44 5.11
C VAL A 52 8.58 -1.35 6.63
N ASP A 53 8.98 -2.45 7.26
CA ASP A 53 9.28 -2.50 8.69
C ASP A 53 10.61 -1.81 8.97
N TRP A 54 10.59 -0.81 9.85
CA TRP A 54 11.76 -0.04 10.28
C TRP A 54 12.88 -0.95 10.81
N ASN A 55 12.54 -2.03 11.49
CA ASN A 55 13.52 -2.94 12.09
C ASN A 55 14.32 -3.73 11.05
N ASN A 56 13.81 -3.84 9.82
CA ASN A 56 14.46 -4.58 8.73
C ASN A 56 15.36 -3.69 7.86
N ILE A 57 15.37 -2.37 8.09
CA ILE A 57 16.20 -1.43 7.35
C ILE A 57 17.50 -1.16 8.13
N LYS A 58 18.65 -1.32 7.48
CA LYS A 58 19.95 -1.07 8.11
C LYS A 58 20.29 0.41 8.20
N SER A 59 19.80 1.23 7.27
CA SER A 59 20.06 2.67 7.25
C SER A 59 19.07 3.45 6.36
N ARG A 60 18.96 4.77 6.58
CA ARG A 60 18.20 5.66 5.68
C ARG A 60 18.72 5.64 4.24
N LEU A 61 20.02 5.39 4.05
CA LEU A 61 20.62 5.28 2.72
C LEU A 61 20.12 4.03 1.98
N GLU A 62 19.86 2.93 2.69
CA GLU A 62 19.29 1.71 2.10
C GLU A 62 17.85 1.94 1.64
N PHE A 63 17.04 2.64 2.46
CA PHE A 63 15.70 3.06 2.05
C PHE A 63 15.73 4.00 0.84
N ALA A 64 16.66 4.95 0.81
CA ALA A 64 16.84 5.85 -0.34
C ALA A 64 17.22 5.08 -1.62
N LYS A 65 18.08 4.06 -1.53
CA LYS A 65 18.41 3.18 -2.67
C LYS A 65 17.18 2.43 -3.18
N MET A 66 16.35 1.91 -2.28
CA MET A 66 15.07 1.30 -2.67
C MET A 66 14.19 2.31 -3.40
N MET A 67 14.04 3.54 -2.91
CA MET A 67 13.25 4.59 -3.58
C MET A 67 13.78 4.91 -5.00
N LEU A 68 15.11 4.95 -5.19
CA LEU A 68 15.71 5.14 -6.52
C LEU A 68 15.45 3.96 -7.48
N GLY A 69 15.32 2.75 -6.94
CA GLY A 69 14.96 1.54 -7.67
C GLY A 69 13.48 1.42 -8.06
N ILE A 70 12.66 2.45 -7.83
CA ILE A 70 11.26 2.44 -8.25
C ILE A 70 11.16 2.47 -9.77
N ASN A 71 11.91 3.35 -10.43
CA ASN A 71 11.84 3.58 -11.88
C ASN A 71 12.06 2.32 -12.74
N ASP A 72 12.88 1.37 -12.29
CA ASP A 72 13.14 0.10 -12.98
C ASP A 72 12.56 -1.12 -12.24
N CYS A 73 11.73 -0.87 -11.22
CA CYS A 73 11.12 -1.88 -10.36
C CYS A 73 12.11 -2.75 -9.56
N SER A 74 13.40 -2.40 -9.51
CA SER A 74 14.40 -3.10 -8.69
C SER A 74 14.15 -2.98 -7.18
N HIS A 75 13.39 -1.97 -6.74
CA HIS A 75 12.94 -1.82 -5.36
C HIS A 75 12.24 -3.07 -4.79
N LEU A 76 11.56 -3.85 -5.64
CA LEU A 76 10.88 -5.10 -5.27
C LEU A 76 11.85 -6.23 -4.87
N SER A 77 13.15 -6.09 -5.15
CA SER A 77 14.17 -7.07 -4.74
C SER A 77 14.63 -6.90 -3.29
N HIS A 78 14.29 -5.78 -2.65
CA HIS A 78 14.67 -5.52 -1.26
C HIS A 78 13.79 -6.32 -0.30
N SER A 79 14.40 -7.19 0.49
CA SER A 79 13.68 -8.07 1.43
C SER A 79 12.91 -7.34 2.54
N PHE A 80 13.22 -6.07 2.81
CA PHE A 80 12.49 -5.26 3.79
C PHE A 80 11.22 -4.62 3.20
N LEU A 81 11.04 -4.64 1.88
CA LEU A 81 9.78 -4.28 1.24
C LEU A 81 8.89 -5.50 1.14
N GLN A 82 7.77 -5.46 1.85
CA GLN A 82 6.77 -6.51 1.82
C GLN A 82 5.66 -6.13 0.84
N VAL A 83 5.16 -7.12 0.10
CA VAL A 83 4.04 -6.97 -0.84
C VAL A 83 3.06 -8.10 -0.57
N VAL A 84 1.86 -7.78 -0.11
CA VAL A 84 0.85 -8.75 0.32
C VAL A 84 -0.48 -8.43 -0.37
N PRO A 85 -1.05 -9.37 -1.15
CA PRO A 85 -2.41 -9.19 -1.67
C PRO A 85 -3.43 -9.31 -0.54
N VAL A 86 -4.31 -8.33 -0.41
CA VAL A 86 -5.30 -8.24 0.68
C VAL A 86 -6.71 -7.97 0.14
N ARG A 87 -7.70 -8.66 0.71
CA ARG A 87 -9.13 -8.45 0.38
C ARG A 87 -9.81 -7.40 1.27
N ALA A 88 -9.14 -7.01 2.34
CA ALA A 88 -9.51 -5.89 3.20
C ALA A 88 -8.26 -5.52 4.01
N CYS A 89 -8.14 -4.26 4.40
CA CYS A 89 -7.05 -3.81 5.26
C CYS A 89 -7.58 -2.75 6.22
N ARG A 90 -7.10 -2.79 7.46
CA ARG A 90 -7.31 -1.76 8.47
C ARG A 90 -5.94 -1.31 8.95
N VAL A 91 -5.73 0.00 9.00
CA VAL A 91 -4.49 0.60 9.46
C VAL A 91 -4.82 1.56 10.60
N GLU A 92 -4.17 1.32 11.74
CA GLU A 92 -4.41 2.06 12.97
C GLU A 92 -3.09 2.60 13.52
N PRO A 93 -2.97 3.92 13.74
CA PRO A 93 -1.81 4.46 14.44
C PRO A 93 -1.80 4.04 15.91
N LEU A 94 -0.69 3.48 16.38
CA LEU A 94 -0.50 3.13 17.78
C LEU A 94 -0.05 4.33 18.62
N GLY A 95 -0.51 4.41 19.87
CA GLY A 95 0.09 5.25 20.92
C GLY A 95 0.17 6.75 20.64
N ASN A 96 -0.93 7.41 20.23
CA ASN A 96 -0.97 8.83 19.83
C ASN A 96 0.08 9.24 18.78
N CYS A 97 0.70 8.27 18.10
CA CYS A 97 1.59 8.54 16.99
C CYS A 97 0.70 9.05 15.86
N GLY A 98 0.79 10.34 15.53
CA GLY A 98 0.10 10.87 14.36
C GLY A 98 0.61 10.20 13.08
N GLY A 99 0.00 10.56 11.96
CA GLY A 99 0.43 10.12 10.65
C GLY A 99 -0.25 10.94 9.58
N HIS A 100 0.39 11.06 8.43
CA HIS A 100 -0.23 11.64 7.24
C HIS A 100 -0.78 10.50 6.41
N ILE A 101 -2.03 10.65 5.99
CA ILE A 101 -2.68 9.70 5.09
C ILE A 101 -3.13 10.51 3.88
N ALA A 102 -2.96 9.92 2.71
CA ALA A 102 -3.49 10.44 1.48
C ALA A 102 -4.26 9.33 0.75
N ILE A 103 -5.38 9.69 0.14
CA ILE A 103 -6.17 8.80 -0.73
C ILE A 103 -6.14 9.42 -2.12
N ASP A 104 -5.65 8.68 -3.10
CA ASP A 104 -5.46 9.17 -4.49
C ASP A 104 -4.65 10.47 -4.58
N GLY A 105 -3.73 10.69 -3.63
CA GLY A 105 -2.89 11.89 -3.53
C GLY A 105 -3.49 13.03 -2.71
N GLU A 106 -4.78 12.97 -2.37
CA GLU A 106 -5.45 13.99 -1.55
C GLU A 106 -5.26 13.70 -0.06
N PRO A 107 -4.74 14.67 0.73
CA PRO A 107 -4.53 14.47 2.16
C PRO A 107 -5.88 14.35 2.89
N ILE A 108 -5.96 13.41 3.82
CA ILE A 108 -7.09 13.27 4.75
C ILE A 108 -6.69 13.71 6.16
N THR A 109 -7.63 13.59 7.12
CA THR A 109 -7.38 13.92 8.52
C THR A 109 -6.24 13.09 9.11
N SER A 110 -5.12 13.75 9.42
CA SER A 110 -3.95 13.13 10.03
C SER A 110 -4.28 12.39 11.34
N GLY A 111 -3.61 11.26 11.57
CA GLY A 111 -3.71 10.47 12.80
C GLY A 111 -5.00 9.66 12.96
N SER A 112 -5.85 9.60 11.93
CA SER A 112 -7.06 8.76 11.96
C SER A 112 -6.75 7.34 11.51
N ALA A 113 -7.35 6.35 12.17
CA ALA A 113 -7.42 5.00 11.63
C ALA A 113 -8.23 5.01 10.32
N PHE A 114 -7.86 4.16 9.37
CA PHE A 114 -8.64 3.95 8.15
C PHE A 114 -8.77 2.48 7.83
N GLN A 115 -9.76 2.17 7.02
CA GLN A 115 -10.03 0.81 6.59
C GLN A 115 -10.54 0.81 5.16
N VAL A 116 -10.13 -0.20 4.39
CA VAL A 116 -10.36 -0.28 2.94
C VAL A 116 -10.78 -1.68 2.53
N ILE A 117 -11.70 -1.75 1.58
CA ILE A 117 -12.14 -2.98 0.90
C ILE A 117 -12.22 -2.67 -0.60
N PRO A 118 -11.64 -3.51 -1.47
CA PRO A 118 -11.86 -3.41 -2.91
C PRO A 118 -13.31 -3.73 -3.26
N THR A 119 -13.90 -2.93 -4.14
CA THR A 119 -15.23 -3.21 -4.73
C THR A 119 -15.06 -3.64 -6.18
N ARG A 120 -15.71 -4.73 -6.55
CA ARG A 120 -15.56 -5.33 -7.88
C ARG A 120 -16.40 -4.59 -8.90
N HIS A 121 -15.84 -4.38 -10.10
CA HIS A 121 -16.55 -3.83 -11.26
C HIS A 121 -17.29 -2.51 -10.97
N CYS A 122 -16.76 -1.68 -10.07
CA CYS A 122 -17.39 -0.42 -9.68
C CYS A 122 -17.19 0.70 -10.71
N ALA A 123 -16.26 0.51 -11.66
CA ALA A 123 -15.93 1.48 -12.71
C ALA A 123 -15.61 0.78 -14.03
N THR A 124 -15.85 1.49 -15.14
CA THR A 124 -15.40 1.10 -16.48
C THR A 124 -14.33 2.09 -16.95
N VAL A 125 -13.14 1.58 -17.25
CA VAL A 125 -12.02 2.39 -17.77
C VAL A 125 -11.87 2.12 -19.26
N ILE A 126 -11.89 3.18 -20.07
CA ILE A 126 -11.67 3.10 -21.52
C ILE A 126 -10.26 3.59 -21.81
N GLY A 127 -9.39 2.67 -22.22
CA GLY A 127 -8.01 2.96 -22.60
C GLY A 127 -7.77 2.74 -24.10
N ARG A 128 -6.78 3.43 -24.66
CA ARG A 128 -6.33 3.16 -26.03
C ARG A 128 -5.44 1.91 -26.03
N SER A 129 -5.83 0.90 -26.80
CA SER A 129 -4.94 -0.23 -27.12
C SER A 129 -3.83 0.22 -28.06
N GLN A 130 -2.65 0.54 -27.53
CA GLN A 130 -1.42 0.57 -28.33
C GLN A 130 -0.78 -0.81 -28.28
N ARG A 131 -0.90 -1.56 -29.39
CA ARG A 131 -0.03 -2.71 -29.62
C ARG A 131 1.37 -2.16 -29.90
N ARG A 132 2.33 -2.51 -29.05
CA ARG A 132 3.77 -2.36 -29.39
C ARG A 132 4.16 -3.45 -30.38
#